data_AF-A0AAW2PHR7-F1
#
_entry.id   AF-A0AAW2PHR7-F1
#
_cell.length_a   1.000
_cell.length_b   1.000
_cell.length_c   1.000
_cell.angle_alpha   90.00
_cell.angle_beta   90.00
_cell.angle_gamma   90.00
#
_symmetry.space_group_name_H-M   'P 1'
#
loop_
_entity.id
_entity.type
_entity.pdbx_description
1 polymer ?
#
loop_
_entity_poly.entity_id
_entity_poly.type
_entity_poly.pdbx_seq_one_letter_code
_entity_poly.pdbx_strand_id
1 'polypeptide(L)'
;MFGVERSQVIKEEVDKLLKAKYIRPVQYPEWMANVVLVPKLNGKWRLCIDFTDLNKACPKNPFPLPRIDVLVDSTSGCEMLSFLDAYQVTIRFLWLRKIKKKQVLSQIKEFSAMMSCISA
;
A
#
# COMPACT_ATOMS: atom_id res chain seq x y z
N MET A 1 6.14 -27.09 7.56
CA MET A 1 7.30 -26.61 6.79
C MET A 1 6.91 -26.58 5.32
N PHE A 2 7.19 -25.50 4.58
CA PHE A 2 6.81 -25.43 3.16
C PHE A 2 7.52 -26.54 2.36
N GLY A 3 6.86 -27.12 1.35
CA GLY A 3 7.50 -28.05 0.43
C GLY A 3 8.69 -27.39 -0.31
N VAL A 4 9.60 -28.20 -0.87
CA VAL A 4 10.83 -27.71 -1.52
C VAL A 4 10.55 -26.67 -2.60
N GLU A 5 9.58 -26.95 -3.47
CA GLU A 5 9.12 -26.04 -4.55
C GLU A 5 8.64 -24.69 -4.00
N ARG A 6 7.78 -24.72 -2.96
CA ARG A 6 7.23 -23.51 -2.32
C ARG A 6 8.30 -22.71 -1.61
N SER A 7 9.27 -23.38 -1.00
CA SER A 7 10.39 -22.72 -0.31
C SER A 7 11.29 -21.97 -1.30
N GLN A 8 11.44 -22.48 -2.52
CA GLN A 8 12.22 -21.83 -3.56
C GLN A 8 11.55 -20.54 -4.06
N VAL A 9 10.24 -20.58 -4.32
CA VAL A 9 9.44 -19.40 -4.66
C VAL A 9 9.55 -18.31 -3.58
N ILE A 10 9.48 -18.69 -2.30
CA ILE A 10 9.62 -17.73 -1.19
C ILE A 10 10.98 -17.05 -1.23
N LYS A 11 12.07 -17.82 -1.40
CA LYS A 11 13.43 -17.25 -1.46
C LYS A 11 13.58 -16.28 -2.63
N GLU A 12 13.12 -16.66 -3.82
CA GLU A 12 13.21 -15.82 -5.02
C GLU A 12 12.47 -14.49 -4.86
N GLU A 13 11.25 -14.50 -4.32
CA GLU A 13 10.50 -13.26 -4.06
C GLU A 13 11.14 -12.42 -2.95
N VAL A 14 11.64 -13.03 -1.88
CA VAL A 14 12.35 -12.30 -0.82
C VAL A 14 13.61 -11.62 -1.36
N ASP A 15 14.41 -12.31 -2.16
CA ASP A 15 15.61 -11.75 -2.77
C ASP A 15 15.29 -10.58 -3.70
N LYS A 16 14.20 -10.69 -4.47
CA LYS A 16 13.72 -9.61 -5.34
C LYS A 16 13.30 -8.39 -4.52
N LEU A 17 12.57 -8.58 -3.43
CA LEU A 17 12.14 -7.50 -2.55
C LEU A 17 13.32 -6.84 -1.81
N LEU A 18 14.34 -7.62 -1.44
CA LEU A 18 15.59 -7.11 -0.86
C LEU A 18 16.38 -6.27 -1.87
N LYS A 19 16.55 -6.76 -3.11
CA LYS A 19 17.22 -6.03 -4.20
C LYS A 19 16.50 -4.72 -4.53
N ALA A 20 15.16 -4.72 -4.52
CA ALA A 20 14.33 -3.53 -4.70
C ALA A 20 14.33 -2.58 -3.48
N LYS A 21 14.97 -2.97 -2.36
CA LYS A 21 15.02 -2.23 -1.09
C LYS A 21 13.63 -1.98 -0.47
N TYR A 22 12.65 -2.84 -0.77
CA TYR A 22 11.32 -2.78 -0.16
C TYR A 22 11.29 -3.39 1.24
N ILE A 23 12.15 -4.38 1.49
CA ILE A 23 12.31 -5.03 2.79
C ILE A 23 13.78 -5.01 3.22
N ARG A 24 14.01 -5.26 4.52
CA ARG A 24 15.35 -5.40 5.11
C ARG A 24 15.32 -6.48 6.19
N PRO A 25 16.44 -7.18 6.45
CA PRO A 25 16.53 -8.06 7.60
C PRO A 25 16.39 -7.27 8.91
N VAL A 26 15.72 -7.86 9.89
CA VAL A 26 15.54 -7.31 11.24
C VAL A 26 15.91 -8.40 12.23
N GLN A 27 16.74 -8.07 13.22
CA GLN A 27 17.04 -8.96 14.33
C GLN A 27 16.06 -8.69 15.47
N TYR A 28 15.54 -9.76 16.07
CA TYR A 28 14.60 -9.71 17.22
C TYR A 28 13.36 -8.83 16.97
N PRO A 29 12.48 -9.23 16.04
CA PRO A 29 11.26 -8.48 15.79
C PRO A 29 10.29 -8.61 16.96
N GLU A 30 9.75 -7.47 17.42
CA GLU A 30 8.66 -7.43 18.41
C GLU A 30 7.35 -8.02 17.86
N TRP A 31 7.17 -7.97 16.54
CA TRP A 31 5.98 -8.46 15.84
C TRP A 31 6.37 -9.33 14.64
N MET A 32 5.70 -10.46 14.47
CA MET A 32 5.82 -11.31 13.29
C MET A 32 4.45 -11.60 12.67
N ALA A 33 4.41 -11.64 11.36
CA ALA A 33 3.22 -11.99 10.58
C ALA A 33 3.54 -13.22 9.72
N ASN A 34 2.55 -14.09 9.52
CA ASN A 34 2.75 -15.30 8.75
C ASN A 34 2.88 -15.01 7.24
N VAL A 35 3.69 -15.79 6.55
CA VAL A 35 3.84 -15.73 5.09
C VAL A 35 2.97 -16.81 4.47
N VAL A 36 2.10 -16.41 3.55
CA VAL A 36 1.13 -17.27 2.88
C VAL A 36 1.39 -17.26 1.38
N LEU A 37 1.44 -18.44 0.76
CA LEU A 37 1.52 -18.57 -0.69
C LEU A 37 0.12 -18.77 -1.25
N VAL A 38 -0.26 -17.92 -2.20
CA VAL A 38 -1.56 -17.98 -2.89
C VAL A 38 -1.34 -18.30 -4.37
N PRO A 39 -1.97 -19.35 -4.92
CA PRO A 39 -1.86 -19.67 -6.33
C PRO A 39 -2.62 -18.63 -7.17
N LYS A 40 -2.04 -18.17 -8.28
CA LYS A 40 -2.73 -17.41 -9.32
C LYS A 40 -3.31 -18.36 -10.35
N LEU A 41 -4.35 -17.90 -11.06
CA LEU A 41 -4.92 -18.58 -12.23
C LEU A 41 -3.90 -18.83 -13.36
N ASN A 42 -2.86 -18.00 -13.46
CA ASN A 42 -1.80 -18.17 -14.46
C ASN A 42 -0.70 -19.17 -14.05
N GLY A 43 -0.94 -19.99 -13.03
CA GLY A 43 0.00 -21.00 -12.54
C GLY A 43 1.16 -20.45 -11.69
N LYS A 44 1.29 -19.12 -11.54
CA LYS A 44 2.31 -18.51 -10.68
C LYS A 44 1.84 -18.40 -9.24
N TRP A 45 2.77 -18.38 -8.29
CA TRP A 45 2.49 -18.14 -6.87
C TRP A 45 2.58 -16.64 -6.54
N ARG A 46 1.81 -16.18 -5.55
CA ARG A 46 1.99 -14.87 -4.89
C ARG A 46 2.42 -15.08 -3.45
N LEU A 47 3.45 -14.37 -3.04
CA LEU A 47 3.82 -14.23 -1.64
C LEU A 47 2.92 -13.18 -0.99
N CYS A 48 2.13 -13.58 0.00
CA CYS A 48 1.26 -12.72 0.78
C CYS A 48 1.70 -12.73 2.24
N ILE A 49 1.56 -11.61 2.94
CA ILE A 49 1.77 -11.55 4.39
C ILE A 49 0.39 -11.45 5.04
N ASP A 50 0.12 -12.32 6.00
CA ASP A 50 -1.13 -12.30 6.75
C ASP A 50 -1.09 -11.19 7.80
N PHE A 51 -1.73 -10.07 7.48
CA PHE A 51 -1.83 -8.91 8.36
C PHE A 51 -3.05 -8.96 9.29
N THR A 52 -3.72 -10.10 9.46
CA THR A 52 -4.97 -10.19 10.24
C THR A 52 -4.81 -9.65 11.67
N ASP A 53 -3.78 -10.07 12.39
CA ASP A 53 -3.57 -9.62 13.77
C ASP A 53 -3.07 -8.18 13.85
N LEU A 54 -2.22 -7.77 12.90
CA LEU A 54 -1.78 -6.37 12.76
C LEU A 54 -2.97 -5.43 12.51
N ASN A 55 -3.90 -5.83 11.65
CA ASN A 55 -5.09 -5.05 11.30
C ASN A 55 -6.08 -4.94 12.47
N LYS A 56 -6.13 -5.96 13.36
CA LYS A 56 -6.92 -5.90 14.60
C LYS A 56 -6.28 -4.97 15.64
N ALA A 57 -4.96 -4.99 15.75
CA ALA A 57 -4.21 -4.15 16.69
C ALA A 57 -4.18 -2.66 16.28
N CYS A 58 -4.29 -2.36 14.98
CA CYS A 58 -4.29 -1.00 14.47
C CYS A 58 -5.70 -0.36 14.56
N PRO A 59 -5.84 0.87 15.11
CA PRO A 59 -7.10 1.58 15.06
C PRO A 59 -7.47 1.89 13.61
N LYS A 60 -8.72 1.61 13.24
CA LYS A 60 -9.25 1.95 11.91
C LYS A 60 -9.25 3.47 11.76
N ASN A 61 -8.69 3.96 10.67
CA ASN A 61 -8.74 5.38 10.30
C ASN A 61 -9.77 5.56 9.18
N PRO A 62 -11.03 5.92 9.49
CA PRO A 62 -12.05 6.12 8.47
C PRO A 62 -11.78 7.43 7.74
N PHE A 63 -10.99 7.36 6.68
CA PHE A 63 -10.96 8.44 5.70
C PHE A 63 -12.23 8.34 4.86
N PRO A 64 -13.05 9.40 4.75
CA PRO A 64 -14.28 9.34 3.99
C PRO A 64 -13.93 9.15 2.51
N LEU A 65 -14.24 7.96 1.99
CA LEU A 65 -14.19 7.72 0.55
C LEU A 65 -15.48 8.27 -0.07
N PRO A 66 -15.39 9.03 -1.17
CA PRO A 66 -16.58 9.52 -1.86
C PRO A 66 -17.42 8.33 -2.35
N ARG A 67 -18.75 8.48 -2.30
CA ARG A 67 -19.67 7.51 -2.90
C ARG A 67 -19.48 7.50 -4.41
N ILE A 68 -19.73 6.35 -5.02
CA ILE A 68 -19.53 6.18 -6.46
C ILE A 68 -20.41 7.13 -7.27
N ASP A 69 -21.63 7.41 -6.79
CA ASP A 69 -22.56 8.34 -7.44
C ASP A 69 -21.98 9.75 -7.52
N VAL A 70 -21.32 10.21 -6.45
CA VAL A 70 -20.65 11.52 -6.42
C VAL A 70 -19.49 11.57 -7.41
N LEU A 71 -18.74 10.47 -7.58
CA LEU A 71 -17.67 10.38 -8.58
C LEU A 71 -18.22 10.37 -10.02
N VAL A 72 -19.34 9.70 -10.25
CA VAL A 72 -20.00 9.65 -11.56
C VAL A 72 -20.60 11.01 -11.93
N ASP A 73 -21.32 11.64 -10.99
CA ASP A 73 -21.92 12.96 -11.21
C ASP A 73 -20.84 14.03 -11.46
N SER A 74 -19.73 13.99 -10.71
CA SER A 74 -18.61 14.92 -10.90
C SER A 74 -17.83 14.71 -12.21
N THR A 75 -17.97 13.56 -12.86
CA THR A 75 -17.37 13.27 -14.17
C THR A 75 -18.37 13.37 -15.32
N SER A 76 -19.64 13.65 -15.02
CA SER A 76 -20.68 13.87 -16.03
C SER A 76 -20.39 15.13 -16.84
N GLY A 77 -20.40 15.02 -18.17
CA GLY A 77 -20.04 16.12 -19.08
C GLY A 77 -18.54 16.21 -19.42
N CYS A 78 -17.67 15.36 -18.85
CA CYS A 78 -16.30 15.23 -19.35
C CYS A 78 -16.29 14.48 -20.69
N GLU A 79 -15.75 15.08 -21.74
CA GLU A 79 -15.65 14.46 -23.07
C GLU A 79 -14.67 13.27 -23.11
N MET A 80 -13.73 13.21 -22.16
CA MET A 80 -12.73 12.16 -22.08
C MET A 80 -12.33 11.90 -20.62
N LEU A 81 -12.27 10.61 -20.25
CA LEU A 81 -11.82 10.14 -18.95
C LEU A 81 -10.62 9.21 -19.13
N SER A 82 -9.57 9.42 -18.33
CA SER A 82 -8.39 8.56 -18.28
C SER A 82 -8.27 7.87 -16.93
N PHE A 83 -8.19 6.54 -16.93
CA PHE A 83 -8.01 5.75 -15.71
C PHE A 83 -6.53 5.49 -15.46
N LEU A 84 -6.06 5.82 -14.27
CA LEU A 84 -4.71 5.52 -13.81
C LEU A 84 -4.77 4.48 -12.70
N ASP A 85 -4.13 3.33 -12.90
CA ASP A 85 -3.99 2.31 -11.88
C ASP A 85 -2.66 2.48 -11.13
N ALA A 86 -2.75 2.61 -9.82
CA ALA A 86 -1.61 2.85 -8.93
C ALA A 86 -1.16 1.54 -8.25
N TYR A 87 -0.89 0.51 -9.04
CA TYR A 87 -0.66 -0.88 -8.60
C TYR A 87 0.43 -1.06 -7.52
N GLN A 88 1.48 -0.22 -7.51
CA GLN A 88 2.62 -0.35 -6.60
C GLN A 88 2.60 0.63 -5.42
N VAL A 89 1.56 1.46 -5.31
CA VAL A 89 1.50 2.54 -4.32
C VAL A 89 1.40 2.01 -2.89
N THR A 90 0.83 0.82 -2.69
CA THR A 90 0.63 0.19 -1.37
C THR A 90 1.94 -0.11 -0.64
N ILE A 91 2.96 -0.64 -1.33
CA ILE A 91 4.28 -0.92 -0.72
C ILE A 91 4.92 0.39 -0.24
N ARG A 92 4.76 1.49 -1.00
CA ARG A 92 5.37 2.79 -0.69
C ARG A 92 4.60 3.59 0.37
N PHE A 93 3.27 3.53 0.37
CA PHE A 93 2.42 4.27 1.33
C PHE A 93 2.48 3.71 2.75
N LEU A 94 2.59 2.39 2.93
CA LEU A 94 2.73 1.78 4.26
C LEU A 94 3.97 2.31 4.99
N TRP A 95 5.06 2.54 4.25
CA TRP A 95 6.32 3.11 4.76
C TRP A 95 6.18 4.59 5.13
N LEU A 96 5.48 5.37 4.29
CA LEU A 96 5.21 6.77 4.58
C LEU A 96 4.39 6.94 5.86
N ARG A 97 3.39 6.09 6.18
CA ARG A 97 2.64 6.24 7.45
C ARG A 97 3.51 6.10 8.70
N LYS A 98 4.58 5.28 8.67
CA LYS A 98 5.54 5.19 9.79
C LYS A 98 6.48 6.40 9.88
N ILE A 99 6.86 7.01 8.75
CA ILE A 99 7.79 8.16 8.71
C ILE A 99 7.08 9.51 8.85
N LYS A 100 5.85 9.63 8.32
CA LYS A 100 5.15 10.90 8.14
C LYS A 100 4.31 11.37 9.32
N LYS A 101 4.23 10.63 10.44
CA LYS A 101 3.57 11.17 11.66
C LYS A 101 4.22 12.48 12.14
N LYS A 102 5.52 12.70 11.86
CA LYS A 102 6.24 13.94 12.22
C LYS A 102 6.26 15.03 11.12
N GLN A 103 6.06 14.70 9.84
CA GLN A 103 6.30 15.65 8.73
C GLN A 103 5.05 16.06 7.93
N VAL A 104 3.93 15.33 8.02
CA VAL A 104 2.67 15.68 7.33
C VAL A 104 2.05 16.98 7.86
N LEU A 105 2.27 17.31 9.14
CA LEU A 105 1.75 18.54 9.74
C LEU A 105 2.37 19.81 9.14
N SER A 106 3.59 19.74 8.57
CA SER A 106 4.21 20.88 7.89
C SER A 106 3.69 21.03 6.44
N GLN A 107 3.52 19.92 5.70
CA GLN A 107 3.07 20.00 4.30
C GLN A 107 1.57 20.26 4.13
N ILE A 108 0.73 19.94 5.12
CA ILE A 108 -0.69 20.34 5.10
C ILE A 108 -0.83 21.87 5.16
N LYS A 109 0.08 22.57 5.85
CA LYS A 109 0.09 24.04 5.85
C LYS A 109 0.50 24.62 4.49
N GLU A 110 1.44 23.97 3.79
CA GLU A 110 1.87 24.38 2.45
C GLU A 110 0.80 24.12 1.37
N PHE A 111 0.11 22.97 1.43
CA PHE A 111 -0.99 22.67 0.50
C PHE A 111 -2.21 23.57 0.73
N SER A 112 -2.48 23.96 1.98
CA SER A 112 -3.54 24.94 2.27
C SER A 112 -3.21 26.34 1.75
N ALA A 113 -1.94 26.76 1.76
CA ALA A 113 -1.52 28.06 1.24
C ALA A 113 -1.55 28.12 -0.30
N MET A 114 -1.25 27.00 -0.97
CA MET A 114 -1.24 26.91 -2.43
C MET A 114 -2.65 26.99 -3.03
N MET A 115 -3.66 26.45 -2.35
CA MET A 115 -5.05 26.51 -2.79
C MET A 115 -5.70 27.90 -2.64
N SER A 116 -5.14 28.77 -1.80
CA SER A 116 -5.61 30.16 -1.66
C SER A 116 -5.13 31.09 -2.77
N CYS A 117 -4.09 30.71 -3.53
CA CYS A 117 -3.54 31.52 -4.62
C CYS A 117 -4.14 31.20 -6.00
N ILE A 118 -4.93 30.12 -6.12
CA ILE A 118 -5.51 29.67 -7.40
C ILE A 118 -6.90 30.29 -7.62
N SER A 119 -7.43 31.00 -6.63
CA SER A 119 -8.72 31.70 -6.68
C SER A 119 -8.59 33.24 -6.69
N ALA A 120 -7.49 33.79 -7.21
CA ALA A 120 -7.31 35.23 -7.45
C ALA A 120 -6.96 35.49 -8.91
#